data_AF-B1WV51-F1
#
_entry.id   AF-B1WV51-F1
#
_cell.length_a   1.000
_cell.length_b   1.000
_cell.length_c   1.000
_cell.angle_alpha   90.00
_cell.angle_beta   90.00
_cell.angle_gamma   90.00
#
_symmetry.space_group_name_H-M   'P 1'
#
loop_
_entity.id
_entity.type
_entity.pdbx_description
1 polymer ?
#
loop_
_entity_poly.entity_id
_entity_poly.type
_entity_poly.pdbx_seq_one_letter_code
_entity_poly.pdbx_strand_id
1 'polypeptide(L)'
;MKSPTAIRRSPENQIKPVCLYAKQCPSLKAMKERGSIEHIFDDKPSREKDFVRDFLSYLTMSALCIVLGLFIGILGYHWTAGLDWIDATVEASMILSGMGPVSPLLTNGAKLFASLYALFSGLVFVLAMGVVLSPLIYSLMKQLRLNKCQKD
;
A
#
# COMPACT_ATOMS: atom_id res chain seq x y z
N MET A 1 44.31 20.01 49.50
CA MET A 1 44.64 18.56 49.51
C MET A 1 43.35 17.79 49.79
N LYS A 2 42.97 16.87 48.88
CA LYS A 2 41.86 15.88 48.92
C LYS A 2 40.38 16.32 48.86
N SER A 3 39.82 16.16 47.65
CA SER A 3 38.61 15.40 47.24
C SER A 3 37.67 14.86 48.33
N PRO A 4 36.34 14.91 48.08
CA PRO A 4 35.60 13.66 47.90
C PRO A 4 34.72 13.63 46.63
N THR A 5 35.22 12.89 45.65
CA THR A 5 34.60 11.75 44.95
C THR A 5 33.09 11.76 44.72
N ALA A 6 32.74 11.96 43.45
CA ALA A 6 31.46 11.63 42.85
C ALA A 6 31.22 10.12 42.81
N ILE A 7 30.04 9.66 43.26
CA ILE A 7 29.40 8.43 42.75
C ILE A 7 27.88 8.69 42.72
N ARG A 8 27.34 9.03 41.55
CA ARG A 8 25.95 8.69 41.21
C ARG A 8 25.92 7.96 39.87
N ARG A 9 25.28 6.81 39.94
CA ARG A 9 25.02 5.78 38.93
C ARG A 9 24.70 6.35 37.54
N SER A 10 25.39 5.82 36.54
CA SER A 10 24.78 5.51 35.24
C SER A 10 24.02 4.20 35.42
N PRO A 11 22.78 4.10 34.93
CA PRO A 11 22.55 3.03 33.97
C PRO A 11 21.72 3.50 32.77
N GLU A 12 22.22 3.10 31.61
CA GLU A 12 21.44 2.49 30.53
C GLU A 12 20.57 3.37 29.61
N ASN A 13 20.76 3.07 28.33
CA ASN A 13 19.83 3.22 27.22
C ASN A 13 19.93 4.51 26.36
N GLN A 14 20.96 4.47 25.51
CA GLN A 14 21.23 5.32 24.36
C GLN A 14 20.13 5.20 23.27
N ILE A 15 18.94 5.72 23.53
CA ILE A 15 18.00 6.09 22.45
C ILE A 15 17.69 7.57 22.61
N LYS A 16 18.54 8.41 22.00
CA LYS A 16 18.41 9.87 22.01
C LYS A 16 17.15 10.29 21.24
N PRO A 17 16.22 11.06 21.82
CA PRO A 17 15.17 11.69 21.05
C PRO A 17 15.72 12.94 20.35
N VAL A 18 15.56 12.96 19.02
CA VAL A 18 15.84 14.09 18.10
C VAL A 18 15.11 15.39 18.50
N CYS A 19 14.17 15.35 19.45
CA CYS A 19 13.40 16.50 19.94
C CYS A 19 14.18 17.55 20.76
N LEU A 20 15.41 17.27 21.21
CA LEU A 20 16.15 18.23 22.07
C LEU A 20 16.74 19.44 21.33
N TYR A 21 16.71 19.49 20.00
CA TYR A 21 17.33 20.58 19.24
C TYR A 21 16.40 21.74 18.87
N ALA A 22 15.10 21.64 19.11
CA ALA A 22 14.14 22.67 18.69
C ALA A 22 13.91 23.80 19.71
N LYS A 23 14.25 23.60 20.99
CA LYS A 23 13.90 24.57 22.05
C LYS A 23 14.98 25.61 22.38
N GLN A 24 16.15 25.54 21.76
CA GLN A 24 17.30 26.41 22.06
C GLN A 24 17.76 27.25 20.85
N CYS A 25 16.85 27.88 20.10
CA CYS A 25 17.22 28.89 19.11
C CYS A 25 16.66 30.28 19.49
N PRO A 26 17.53 31.22 19.89
CA PRO A 26 17.17 32.59 20.28
C PRO A 26 16.96 33.49 19.05
N SER A 27 15.93 33.23 18.23
CA SER A 27 15.68 34.05 17.01
C SER A 27 14.24 34.54 16.82
N LEU A 28 13.40 34.45 17.86
CA LEU A 28 12.00 34.92 17.83
C LEU A 28 11.83 36.43 17.55
N LYS A 29 12.89 37.25 17.69
CA LYS A 29 12.86 38.68 17.31
C LYS A 29 13.13 38.96 15.82
N ALA A 30 13.66 37.99 15.07
CA ALA A 30 13.96 38.15 13.64
C ALA A 30 12.77 37.77 12.74
N MET A 31 11.66 37.26 13.29
CA MET A 31 10.50 36.82 12.51
C MET A 31 9.48 37.93 12.18
N LYS A 32 9.67 39.17 12.67
CA LYS A 32 8.74 40.28 12.43
C LYS A 32 8.81 40.85 11.00
N GLU A 33 9.88 40.61 10.25
CA GLU A 33 9.99 40.99 8.82
C GLU A 33 9.42 39.93 7.85
N ARG A 34 8.79 38.86 8.37
CA ARG A 34 8.25 37.77 7.54
C ARG A 34 6.80 38.01 7.09
N GLY A 35 6.38 39.27 6.94
CA GLY A 35 5.06 39.65 6.41
C GLY A 35 4.90 39.45 4.89
N SER A 36 5.97 39.04 4.18
CA SER A 36 5.98 38.91 2.71
C SER A 36 6.08 37.46 2.20
N ILE A 37 6.03 36.45 3.07
CA ILE A 37 6.05 35.01 2.69
C ILE A 37 4.74 34.31 3.12
N GLU A 38 3.61 35.00 3.10
CA GLU A 38 2.30 34.32 3.19
C GLU A 38 1.69 34.08 1.79
N HIS A 39 2.12 34.83 0.77
CA HIS A 39 1.56 34.75 -0.59
C HIS A 39 2.13 33.63 -1.48
N ILE A 40 3.14 32.88 -1.02
CA ILE A 40 3.65 31.65 -1.70
C ILE A 40 3.06 30.37 -1.09
N PHE A 41 2.45 30.46 0.09
CA PHE A 41 1.89 29.30 0.80
C PHE A 41 0.37 29.13 0.66
N ASP A 42 -0.28 30.00 -0.13
CA ASP A 42 -1.66 29.77 -0.57
C ASP A 42 -1.67 29.00 -1.91
N ASP A 43 -1.05 27.82 -1.89
CA ASP A 43 -1.59 26.71 -2.68
C ASP A 43 -2.51 25.95 -1.72
N LYS A 44 -3.73 26.49 -1.60
CA LYS A 44 -4.85 25.91 -0.87
C LYS A 44 -4.85 24.41 -1.18
N PRO A 45 -4.56 23.53 -0.22
CA PRO A 45 -4.23 22.17 -0.57
C PRO A 45 -5.50 21.54 -1.12
N SER A 46 -5.46 21.19 -2.42
CA SER A 46 -6.34 20.22 -3.06
C SER A 46 -6.14 18.82 -2.46
N ARG A 47 -5.96 18.74 -1.14
CA ARG A 47 -5.47 17.60 -0.35
C ARG A 47 -6.39 16.39 -0.42
N GLU A 48 -7.67 16.61 -0.74
CA GLU A 48 -8.62 15.52 -0.96
C GLU A 48 -8.52 14.96 -2.38
N LYS A 49 -8.26 15.80 -3.39
CA LYS A 49 -8.26 15.37 -4.79
C LYS A 49 -6.98 14.62 -5.16
N ASP A 50 -5.84 15.01 -4.59
CA ASP A 50 -4.56 14.36 -4.89
C ASP A 50 -4.49 12.94 -4.30
N PHE A 51 -4.94 12.75 -3.06
CA PHE A 51 -5.00 11.42 -2.44
C PHE A 51 -5.97 10.48 -3.17
N VAL A 52 -7.15 10.98 -3.55
CA VAL A 52 -8.13 10.19 -4.31
C VAL A 52 -7.59 9.85 -5.71
N ARG A 53 -6.90 10.77 -6.37
CA ARG A 53 -6.28 10.53 -7.68
C ARG A 53 -5.17 9.48 -7.61
N ASP A 54 -4.33 9.55 -6.58
CA ASP A 54 -3.26 8.57 -6.39
C ASP A 54 -3.85 7.19 -6.07
N PHE A 55 -4.81 7.10 -5.15
CA PHE A 55 -5.52 5.87 -4.84
C PHE A 55 -6.23 5.27 -6.06
N LEU A 56 -6.89 6.11 -6.86
CA LEU A 56 -7.55 5.70 -8.10
C LEU A 56 -6.53 5.18 -9.14
N SER A 57 -5.33 5.75 -9.18
CA SER A 57 -4.25 5.27 -10.05
C SER A 57 -3.78 3.87 -9.64
N TYR A 58 -3.57 3.62 -8.35
CA TYR A 58 -3.23 2.29 -7.84
C TYR A 58 -4.35 1.27 -8.07
N LEU A 59 -5.60 1.68 -7.89
CA LEU A 59 -6.78 0.84 -8.13
C LEU A 59 -6.92 0.48 -9.62
N THR A 60 -6.66 1.45 -10.51
CA THR A 60 -6.65 1.22 -11.97
C THR A 60 -5.52 0.28 -12.37
N MET A 61 -4.32 0.43 -11.80
CA MET A 61 -3.19 -0.46 -12.04
C MET A 61 -3.50 -1.91 -11.60
N SER A 62 -4.10 -2.05 -10.41
CA SER A 62 -4.53 -3.35 -9.86
C SER A 62 -5.63 -4.00 -10.71
N ALA A 63 -6.65 -3.23 -11.11
CA ALA A 63 -7.71 -3.69 -11.99
C ALA A 63 -7.16 -4.15 -13.35
N LEU A 64 -6.20 -3.42 -13.92
CA LEU A 64 -5.55 -3.81 -15.18
C LEU A 64 -4.84 -5.16 -15.04
N CYS A 65 -4.09 -5.38 -13.96
CA CYS A 65 -3.46 -6.68 -13.68
C CYS A 65 -4.47 -7.82 -13.61
N ILE A 66 -5.61 -7.60 -12.94
CA ILE A 66 -6.69 -8.59 -12.83
C ILE A 66 -7.30 -8.89 -14.19
N VAL A 67 -7.60 -7.85 -14.99
CA VAL A 67 -8.17 -8.00 -16.33
C VAL A 67 -7.22 -8.78 -17.25
N LEU A 68 -5.92 -8.47 -17.23
CA LEU A 68 -4.92 -9.23 -18.00
C LEU A 68 -4.87 -10.70 -17.56
N GLY A 69 -4.90 -10.97 -16.25
CA GLY A 69 -4.96 -12.33 -15.72
C GLY A 69 -6.25 -13.09 -16.11
N LEU A 70 -7.38 -12.38 -16.18
CA LEU A 70 -8.65 -12.93 -16.62
C LEU A 70 -8.61 -13.27 -18.12
N PHE A 71 -8.08 -12.37 -18.96
CA PHE A 71 -7.91 -12.62 -20.40
C PHE A 71 -7.06 -13.86 -20.67
N ILE A 72 -5.94 -14.03 -19.95
CA ILE A 72 -5.10 -15.23 -20.06
C ILE A 72 -5.90 -16.49 -19.71
N GLY A 73 -6.74 -16.42 -18.67
CA GLY A 73 -7.65 -17.51 -18.28
C GLY A 73 -8.66 -17.86 -19.37
N ILE A 74 -9.33 -16.85 -19.93
CA ILE A 74 -10.34 -17.00 -20.99
C ILE A 74 -9.73 -17.70 -22.20
N LEU A 75 -8.59 -17.22 -22.70
CA LEU A 75 -7.92 -17.82 -23.86
C LEU A 75 -7.49 -19.26 -23.58
N GLY A 76 -6.98 -19.53 -22.37
CA GLY A 76 -6.55 -20.86 -22.01
C GLY A 76 -7.71 -21.85 -21.88
N TYR A 77 -8.84 -21.47 -21.30
CA TYR A 77 -10.03 -22.32 -21.25
C TYR A 77 -10.67 -22.53 -22.62
N HIS A 78 -10.69 -21.50 -23.47
CA HIS A 78 -11.18 -21.63 -24.84
C HIS A 78 -10.36 -22.66 -25.64
N TRP A 79 -9.03 -22.63 -25.52
CA TRP A 79 -8.16 -23.57 -26.24
C TRP A 79 -8.13 -24.97 -25.63
N THR A 80 -8.02 -25.09 -24.30
CA THR A 80 -7.78 -26.39 -23.63
C THR A 80 -9.06 -27.17 -23.33
N ALA A 81 -10.16 -26.47 -23.03
CA ALA A 81 -11.45 -27.07 -22.71
C ALA A 81 -12.44 -27.00 -23.87
N GLY A 82 -12.16 -26.21 -24.92
CA GLY A 82 -13.06 -26.04 -26.07
C GLY A 82 -14.38 -25.36 -25.70
N LEU A 83 -14.40 -24.62 -24.58
CA LEU A 83 -15.58 -23.92 -24.09
C LEU A 83 -15.87 -22.68 -24.93
N ASP A 84 -17.14 -22.31 -25.06
CA ASP A 84 -17.52 -21.06 -25.69
C ASP A 84 -16.96 -19.85 -24.92
N TRP A 85 -16.83 -18.69 -25.56
CA TRP A 85 -16.18 -17.51 -24.96
C TRP A 85 -16.82 -17.09 -23.62
N ILE A 86 -18.14 -17.22 -23.52
CA ILE A 86 -18.91 -16.85 -22.31
C ILE A 86 -18.63 -17.86 -21.20
N ASP A 87 -18.70 -19.15 -21.50
CA ASP A 87 -18.43 -20.22 -20.52
C ASP A 87 -16.98 -20.16 -20.04
N ALA A 88 -16.02 -19.92 -20.93
CA ALA A 88 -14.61 -19.72 -20.58
C ALA A 88 -14.39 -18.51 -19.67
N THR A 89 -15.17 -17.43 -19.86
CA THR A 89 -15.14 -16.24 -19.00
C THR A 89 -15.68 -16.55 -17.61
N VAL A 90 -16.77 -17.30 -17.51
CA VAL A 90 -17.34 -17.72 -16.23
C VAL A 90 -16.35 -18.60 -15.47
N GLU A 91 -15.77 -19.61 -16.12
CA GLU A 91 -14.77 -20.51 -15.48
C GLU A 91 -13.52 -19.75 -15.02
N ALA A 92 -12.97 -18.87 -15.86
CA ALA A 92 -11.81 -18.06 -15.51
C ALA A 92 -12.11 -17.13 -14.32
N SER A 93 -13.27 -16.47 -14.32
CA SER A 93 -13.67 -15.56 -13.24
C SER A 93 -13.90 -16.29 -11.91
N MET A 94 -14.51 -17.48 -11.94
CA MET A 94 -14.74 -18.31 -10.75
C MET A 94 -13.41 -18.69 -10.10
N ILE A 95 -12.46 -19.24 -10.86
CA ILE A 95 -11.14 -19.59 -10.35
C ILE A 95 -10.37 -18.36 -9.86
N LEU A 96 -10.46 -17.23 -10.55
CA LEU A 96 -9.82 -15.98 -10.15
C LEU A 96 -10.41 -15.43 -8.83
N SER A 97 -11.69 -15.63 -8.59
CA SER A 97 -12.36 -15.31 -7.32
C SER A 97 -12.10 -16.31 -6.19
N GLY A 98 -11.41 -17.42 -6.48
CA GLY A 98 -11.14 -18.50 -5.53
C GLY A 98 -12.25 -19.55 -5.43
N MET A 99 -13.26 -19.50 -6.30
CA MET A 99 -14.27 -20.53 -6.43
C MET A 99 -13.79 -21.62 -7.40
N GLY A 100 -14.22 -22.87 -7.18
CA GLY A 100 -13.88 -23.98 -8.07
C GLY A 100 -14.53 -23.85 -9.46
N PRO A 101 -14.20 -24.75 -10.40
CA PRO A 101 -14.80 -24.76 -11.73
C PRO A 101 -16.31 -25.06 -11.65
N VAL A 102 -17.12 -24.39 -12.47
CA VAL A 102 -18.59 -24.56 -12.52
C VAL A 102 -18.95 -25.81 -13.32
N SER A 103 -18.26 -26.02 -14.43
CA SER A 103 -18.52 -27.07 -15.40
C SER A 103 -17.53 -28.21 -15.27
N PRO A 104 -17.96 -29.47 -15.49
CA PRO A 104 -17.05 -30.60 -15.43
C PRO A 104 -15.98 -30.51 -16.52
N LEU A 105 -14.71 -30.44 -16.11
CA LEU A 105 -13.55 -30.45 -17.01
C LEU A 105 -13.39 -31.86 -17.61
N LEU A 106 -13.84 -32.05 -18.84
CA LEU A 106 -13.88 -33.37 -19.51
C LEU A 106 -12.51 -33.84 -20.00
N THR A 107 -11.59 -32.93 -20.31
CA THR A 107 -10.28 -33.26 -20.87
C THR A 107 -9.16 -33.20 -19.82
N ASN A 108 -8.15 -34.07 -19.96
CA ASN A 108 -6.97 -34.05 -19.08
C ASN A 108 -6.16 -32.74 -19.23
N GLY A 109 -6.14 -32.16 -20.43
CA GLY A 109 -5.50 -30.86 -20.69
C GLY A 109 -6.18 -29.72 -19.92
N ALA A 110 -7.51 -29.68 -19.90
CA ALA A 110 -8.26 -28.67 -19.16
C ALA A 110 -8.05 -28.78 -17.65
N LYS A 111 -7.92 -30.01 -17.10
CA LYS A 111 -7.61 -30.22 -15.68
C LYS A 111 -6.23 -29.70 -15.27
N LEU A 112 -5.21 -29.95 -16.10
CA LEU A 112 -3.86 -29.42 -15.86
C LEU A 112 -3.80 -27.90 -16.02
N PHE A 113 -4.50 -27.36 -17.01
CA PHE A 113 -4.61 -25.91 -17.17
C PHE A 113 -5.31 -25.27 -15.96
N ALA A 114 -6.44 -25.84 -15.52
CA ALA A 114 -7.19 -25.32 -14.38
C ALA A 114 -6.36 -25.27 -13.09
N SER A 115 -5.52 -26.28 -12.83
CA SER A 115 -4.65 -26.28 -11.64
C SER A 115 -3.55 -25.24 -11.72
N LEU A 116 -2.88 -25.10 -12.88
CA LEU A 116 -1.88 -24.06 -13.11
C LEU A 116 -2.50 -22.66 -13.04
N TYR A 117 -3.66 -22.48 -13.65
CA TYR A 117 -4.39 -21.23 -13.64
C TYR A 117 -4.84 -20.86 -12.23
N ALA A 118 -5.28 -21.81 -11.41
CA ALA A 118 -5.65 -21.54 -10.01
C ALA A 118 -4.47 -21.03 -9.16
N LEU A 119 -3.25 -21.54 -9.39
CA LEU A 119 -2.05 -21.03 -8.72
C LEU A 119 -1.67 -19.64 -9.22
N PHE A 120 -1.73 -19.43 -10.54
CA PHE A 120 -1.43 -18.15 -11.16
C PHE A 120 -2.42 -17.06 -10.75
N SER A 121 -3.72 -17.35 -10.81
CA SER A 121 -4.79 -16.41 -10.47
C SER A 121 -4.72 -16.00 -9.00
N GLY A 122 -4.44 -16.94 -8.10
CA GLY A 122 -4.20 -16.68 -6.69
C GLY A 122 -3.02 -15.73 -6.46
N LEU A 123 -1.91 -15.93 -7.18
CA LEU A 123 -0.75 -15.03 -7.08
C LEU A 123 -1.07 -13.63 -7.61
N VAL A 124 -1.74 -13.53 -8.76
CA VAL A 124 -2.17 -12.23 -9.33
C VAL A 124 -3.08 -11.49 -8.36
N PHE A 125 -4.03 -12.20 -7.72
CA PHE A 125 -4.92 -11.60 -6.72
C PHE A 125 -4.15 -11.08 -5.50
N VAL A 126 -3.19 -11.86 -4.97
CA VAL A 126 -2.35 -11.41 -3.83
C VAL A 126 -1.52 -10.18 -4.20
N LEU A 127 -0.92 -10.15 -5.40
CA LEU A 127 -0.18 -8.99 -5.89
C LEU A 127 -1.09 -7.76 -6.05
N ALA A 128 -2.27 -7.94 -6.64
CA ALA A 128 -3.28 -6.90 -6.82
C ALA A 128 -3.73 -6.31 -5.47
N MET A 129 -3.96 -7.16 -4.45
CA MET A 129 -4.25 -6.73 -3.09
C MET A 129 -3.09 -5.97 -2.45
N GLY A 130 -1.85 -6.42 -2.64
CA GLY A 130 -0.65 -5.74 -2.12
C GLY A 130 -0.51 -4.31 -2.65
N VAL A 131 -0.80 -4.09 -3.93
CA VAL A 131 -0.79 -2.75 -4.56
C VAL A 131 -1.82 -1.82 -3.89
N VAL A 132 -3.03 -2.32 -3.65
CA VAL A 132 -4.12 -1.54 -3.02
C VAL A 132 -3.85 -1.29 -1.53
N LEU A 133 -3.22 -2.24 -0.83
CA LEU A 133 -2.96 -2.14 0.61
C LEU A 133 -1.79 -1.18 0.95
N SER A 134 -0.86 -0.97 0.03
CA SER A 134 0.31 -0.08 0.19
C SER A 134 -0.03 1.34 0.67
N PRO A 135 -0.94 2.11 0.01
CA PRO A 135 -1.34 3.43 0.48
C PRO A 135 -2.09 3.40 1.82
N LEU A 136 -2.81 2.32 2.13
CA LEU A 136 -3.56 2.18 3.37
C LEU A 136 -2.61 2.07 4.57
N ILE A 137 -1.59 1.23 4.48
CA ILE A 137 -0.56 1.06 5.52
C ILE A 137 0.21 2.38 5.72
N TYR A 138 0.58 3.05 4.62
CA TYR A 138 1.25 4.35 4.70
C TYR A 138 0.40 5.39 5.43
N SER A 139 -0.91 5.45 5.15
CA SER A 139 -1.85 6.37 5.79
C SER A 139 -1.97 6.12 7.30
N LEU A 140 -2.09 4.85 7.72
CA LEU A 140 -2.13 4.46 9.13
C LEU A 140 -0.85 4.87 9.88
N MET A 141 0.32 4.65 9.26
CA MET A 141 1.60 5.06 9.85
C MET A 141 1.68 6.59 10.03
N LYS A 142 1.14 7.37 9.09
CA LYS A 142 1.11 8.83 9.18
C LYS A 142 0.25 9.31 10.35
N GLN A 143 -0.93 8.74 10.56
CA GLN A 143 -1.82 9.08 11.68
C GLN A 143 -1.18 8.76 13.04
N LEU A 144 -0.49 7.62 13.16
CA LEU A 144 0.20 7.22 14.38
C LEU A 144 1.35 8.16 14.76
N ARG A 145 2.08 8.71 13.78
CA ARG A 145 3.12 9.72 14.05
C ARG A 145 2.53 11.05 14.51
N LEU A 146 1.43 11.49 13.90
CA LEU A 146 0.79 12.77 14.24
C LEU A 146 0.18 12.75 15.64
N ASN A 147 -0.46 11.65 16.05
CA ASN A 147 -1.04 11.50 17.39
C ASN A 147 0.00 11.50 18.52
N LYS A 148 1.27 11.15 18.25
CA LYS A 148 2.34 11.22 19.25
C LYS A 148 2.87 12.64 19.51
N CYS A 149 2.67 13.60 18.61
CA CYS A 149 3.09 14.99 18.81
C CYS A 149 2.07 15.85 19.58
N GLN A 150 0.87 15.33 19.87
CA GLN A 150 -0.20 16.09 20.55
C GLN A 150 -0.29 15.75 22.05
N LYS A 151 0.57 14.87 22.57
CA LYS A 151 0.54 14.39 23.96
C LYS A 151 1.77 14.83 24.78
N ASP A 152 2.29 16.02 24.49
CA ASP A 152 3.29 16.72 25.30
C ASP A 152 2.87 18.18 25.54
#